data_AF-A0A9D4GWV6-F1
#
_entry.id   AF-A0A9D4GWV6-F1
#
_cell.length_a   1.000
_cell.length_b   1.000
_cell.length_c   1.000
_cell.angle_alpha   90.00
_cell.angle_beta   90.00
_cell.angle_gamma   90.00
#
_symmetry.space_group_name_H-M   'P 1'
#
loop_
_entity.id
_entity.type
_entity.pdbx_description
1 polymer ?
#
loop_
_entity_poly.entity_id
_entity_poly.type
_entity_poly.pdbx_seq_one_letter_code
_entity_poly.pdbx_strand_id
1 'polypeptide(L)'
;MPTHFRSVTEPKTMTSPIRGRPANEAAHLAFQQVISLFKESEDEQITVTVLVDQMKNICGENAYGVQYTKNKLKEHFGDSVIITDINGKADVVTFRRTAASILHDFYSQGNVDKLIMLRPKK
;
A
#
# COMPACT_ATOMS: atom_id res chain seq x y z
N MET A 1 -33.22 36.95 -52.11
CA MET A 1 -32.74 37.83 -51.03
C MET A 1 -33.15 37.22 -49.69
N PRO A 2 -32.29 36.46 -49.01
CA PRO A 2 -32.55 35.98 -47.66
C PRO A 2 -32.00 36.94 -46.60
N THR A 3 -32.87 37.35 -45.69
CA THR A 3 -32.62 38.14 -44.49
C THR A 3 -31.87 37.36 -43.41
N HIS A 4 -31.14 38.10 -42.58
CA HIS A 4 -30.33 37.70 -41.43
C HIS A 4 -30.99 36.69 -40.45
N PHE A 5 -30.21 35.73 -39.94
CA PHE A 5 -29.70 35.80 -38.56
C PHE A 5 -28.54 34.82 -38.37
N ARG A 6 -27.37 35.36 -38.01
CA ARG A 6 -26.15 34.61 -37.71
C ARG A 6 -26.17 34.36 -36.20
N SER A 7 -26.34 33.11 -35.77
CA SER A 7 -26.24 32.74 -34.36
C SER A 7 -24.82 33.03 -33.88
N VAL A 8 -24.67 34.09 -33.08
CA VAL A 8 -23.45 34.38 -32.34
C VAL A 8 -23.23 33.21 -31.38
N THR A 9 -22.28 32.34 -31.69
CA THR A 9 -21.80 31.35 -30.71
C THR A 9 -21.03 32.14 -29.66
N GLU A 10 -21.60 32.24 -28.46
CA GLU A 10 -20.99 32.88 -27.31
C GLU A 10 -19.59 32.27 -27.06
N PRO A 11 -18.58 33.09 -26.72
CA PRO A 11 -17.28 32.57 -26.36
C PRO A 11 -17.41 31.77 -25.07
N LYS A 12 -17.12 30.45 -25.13
CA LYS A 12 -16.92 29.64 -23.93
C LYS A 12 -15.77 30.24 -23.13
N THR A 13 -16.09 30.97 -22.08
CA THR A 13 -15.12 31.49 -21.12
C THR A 13 -14.30 30.32 -20.56
N MET A 14 -13.01 30.30 -20.90
CA MET A 14 -12.02 29.50 -20.22
C MET A 14 -11.76 30.11 -18.85
N THR A 15 -12.24 29.46 -17.80
CA THR A 15 -11.69 29.57 -16.45
C THR A 15 -11.92 28.26 -15.71
N SER A 16 -11.27 27.19 -16.17
CA SER A 16 -10.99 26.05 -15.29
C SER A 16 -9.95 26.51 -14.26
N PRO A 17 -10.25 26.52 -12.96
CA PRO A 17 -9.30 27.00 -11.96
C PRO A 17 -8.09 26.05 -11.88
N ILE A 18 -6.91 26.61 -12.06
CA ILE A 18 -5.62 25.90 -11.94
C ILE A 18 -5.27 25.74 -10.45
N ARG A 19 -5.17 24.47 -10.01
CA ARG A 19 -4.32 23.86 -8.94
C ARG A 19 -4.57 24.19 -7.45
N GLY A 20 -4.77 23.12 -6.63
CA GLY A 20 -3.90 22.92 -5.45
C GLY A 20 -4.40 22.29 -4.13
N ARG A 21 -5.69 22.18 -3.79
CA ARG A 21 -6.14 21.92 -2.38
C ARG A 21 -7.41 21.02 -2.35
N PRO A 22 -7.81 20.23 -1.32
CA PRO A 22 -7.15 19.56 -0.16
C PRO A 22 -7.23 18.01 -0.20
N ALA A 23 -7.87 17.41 -1.22
CA ALA A 23 -8.15 15.97 -1.28
C ALA A 23 -6.88 15.09 -1.22
N ASN A 24 -5.81 15.53 -1.89
CA ASN A 24 -4.53 14.82 -1.87
C ASN A 24 -3.81 14.95 -0.52
N GLU A 25 -4.02 16.05 0.21
CA GLU A 25 -3.43 16.26 1.53
C GLU A 25 -4.12 15.36 2.57
N ALA A 26 -5.44 15.29 2.57
CA ALA A 26 -6.19 14.38 3.44
C ALA A 26 -5.79 12.92 3.22
N ALA A 27 -5.67 12.51 1.95
CA ALA A 27 -5.22 11.17 1.59
C ALA A 27 -3.76 10.91 1.99
N HIS A 28 -2.90 11.91 1.87
CA HIS A 28 -1.49 11.82 2.29
C HIS A 28 -1.35 11.67 3.80
N LEU A 29 -2.10 12.45 4.58
CA LEU A 29 -2.14 12.35 6.05
C LEU A 29 -2.72 11.00 6.49
N ALA A 30 -3.79 10.53 5.85
CA ALA A 30 -4.34 9.21 6.10
C ALA A 30 -3.31 8.10 5.80
N PHE A 31 -2.57 8.21 4.70
CA PHE A 31 -1.48 7.29 4.38
C PHE A 31 -0.41 7.29 5.47
N GLN A 32 0.07 8.47 5.90
CA GLN A 32 1.06 8.60 6.97
C GLN A 32 0.60 7.99 8.30
N GLN A 33 -0.67 8.17 8.64
CA GLN A 33 -1.24 7.58 9.85
C GLN A 33 -1.30 6.05 9.76
N VAL A 34 -1.80 5.51 8.64
CA VAL A 34 -1.96 4.07 8.44
C VAL A 34 -0.60 3.35 8.40
N ILE A 35 0.41 3.91 7.72
CA ILE A 35 1.75 3.30 7.71
C ILE A 35 2.45 3.37 9.08
N SER A 36 2.11 4.36 9.91
CA SER A 36 2.66 4.45 11.27
C SER A 36 2.08 3.34 12.14
N LEU A 37 0.76 3.13 12.08
CA LEU A 37 0.09 2.00 12.73
C LEU A 37 0.61 0.64 12.25
N PHE A 38 0.87 0.51 10.94
CA PHE A 38 1.45 -0.71 10.38
C PHE A 38 2.86 -0.99 10.94
N LYS A 39 3.70 0.04 11.09
CA LYS A 39 5.04 -0.10 11.70
C LYS A 39 5.00 -0.53 13.15
N GLU A 40 3.95 -0.14 13.89
CA GLU A 40 3.77 -0.47 15.30
C GLU A 40 3.07 -1.82 15.52
N SER A 41 2.53 -2.44 14.47
CA SER A 41 1.89 -3.75 14.56
C SER A 41 2.89 -4.87 14.82
N GLU A 42 2.57 -5.81 15.72
CA GLU A 42 3.46 -6.92 16.08
C GLU A 42 3.70 -7.88 14.92
N ASP A 43 2.67 -8.16 14.12
CA ASP A 43 2.75 -9.12 13.01
C ASP A 43 3.55 -8.58 11.81
N GLU A 44 3.65 -7.24 11.69
CA GLU A 44 4.35 -6.55 10.59
C GLU A 44 3.94 -7.06 9.19
N GLN A 45 2.69 -7.53 9.08
CA GLN A 45 2.08 -8.15 7.90
C GLN A 45 0.65 -7.65 7.71
N ILE A 46 0.34 -7.15 6.52
CA ILE A 46 -1.00 -6.63 6.19
C ILE A 46 -1.26 -6.67 4.69
N THR A 47 -2.51 -6.83 4.26
CA THR A 47 -2.84 -6.72 2.83
C THR A 47 -2.98 -5.27 2.41
N VAL A 48 -2.62 -4.96 1.16
CA VAL A 48 -2.79 -3.59 0.62
C VAL A 48 -4.25 -3.15 0.63
N THR A 49 -5.19 -4.08 0.42
CA THR A 49 -6.63 -3.79 0.48
C THR A 49 -7.05 -3.32 1.87
N VAL A 50 -6.56 -3.97 2.94
CA VAL A 50 -6.84 -3.54 4.31
C VAL A 50 -6.25 -2.16 4.59
N LEU A 51 -5.03 -1.87 4.13
CA LEU A 51 -4.45 -0.51 4.25
C LEU A 51 -5.32 0.54 3.56
N VAL A 52 -5.82 0.24 2.36
CA VAL A 52 -6.74 1.14 1.63
C VAL A 52 -8.05 1.34 2.39
N ASP A 53 -8.62 0.29 2.96
CA ASP A 53 -9.86 0.41 3.73
C ASP A 53 -9.65 1.19 5.03
N GLN A 54 -8.49 1.04 5.70
CA GLN A 54 -8.10 1.90 6.81
C GLN A 54 -7.97 3.37 6.39
N MET A 55 -7.41 3.65 5.21
CA MET A 55 -7.37 5.00 4.67
C MET A 55 -8.78 5.54 4.37
N LYS A 56 -9.68 4.72 3.82
CA LYS A 56 -11.09 5.11 3.58
C LYS A 56 -11.80 5.47 4.87
N ASN A 57 -11.54 4.76 5.96
CA ASN A 57 -12.10 5.08 7.26
C ASN A 57 -11.65 6.46 7.78
N ILE A 58 -10.50 6.98 7.34
CA ILE A 58 -9.95 8.27 7.76
C ILE A 58 -10.37 9.40 6.83
N CYS A 59 -10.32 9.19 5.50
CA CYS A 59 -10.48 10.26 4.50
C CYS A 59 -11.59 10.01 3.46
N GLY A 60 -12.36 8.94 3.60
CA GLY A 60 -13.46 8.58 2.72
C GLY A 60 -13.02 8.28 1.29
N GLU A 61 -13.75 8.83 0.33
CA GLU A 61 -13.51 8.68 -1.12
C GLU A 61 -12.16 9.26 -1.59
N ASN A 62 -11.46 10.02 -0.74
CA ASN A 62 -10.13 10.53 -1.07
C ASN A 62 -9.04 9.46 -0.92
N ALA A 63 -9.36 8.29 -0.35
CA ALA A 63 -8.40 7.22 -0.14
C ALA A 63 -7.76 6.77 -1.45
N TYR A 64 -6.49 6.36 -1.36
CA TYR A 64 -5.75 5.86 -2.51
C TYR A 64 -6.33 4.55 -3.03
N GLY A 65 -6.26 4.35 -4.34
CA GLY A 65 -6.50 3.04 -4.94
C GLY A 65 -5.35 2.06 -4.67
N VAL A 66 -5.65 0.76 -4.71
CA VAL A 66 -4.71 -0.33 -4.40
C VAL A 66 -3.36 -0.20 -5.11
N GLN A 67 -3.37 0.03 -6.43
CA GLN A 67 -2.12 0.14 -7.20
C GLN A 67 -1.28 1.36 -6.80
N TYR A 68 -1.94 2.48 -6.48
CA TYR A 68 -1.25 3.69 -6.03
C TYR A 68 -0.68 3.50 -4.62
N THR A 69 -1.40 2.84 -3.73
CA THR A 69 -0.90 2.47 -2.39
C THR A 69 0.33 1.56 -2.48
N LYS A 70 0.35 0.56 -3.38
CA LYS A 70 1.57 -0.26 -3.63
C LYS A 70 2.77 0.60 -4.01
N ASN A 71 2.56 1.53 -4.94
CA ASN A 71 3.63 2.43 -5.38
C ASN A 71 4.10 3.34 -4.25
N LYS A 72 3.18 3.88 -3.45
CA LYS A 72 3.52 4.73 -2.30
C LYS A 72 4.23 3.99 -1.17
N LEU A 73 3.87 2.73 -0.93
CA LEU A 73 4.61 1.87 0.00
C LEU A 73 6.05 1.66 -0.48
N LYS A 74 6.25 1.34 -1.76
CA LYS A 74 7.59 1.20 -2.35
C LYS A 74 8.37 2.51 -2.34
N GLU A 75 7.73 3.64 -2.59
CA GLU A 75 8.37 4.96 -2.50
C GLU A 75 8.79 5.31 -1.06
N HIS A 76 7.92 5.04 -0.09
CA HIS A 76 8.17 5.39 1.32
C HIS A 76 9.20 4.47 1.99
N PHE A 77 9.14 3.18 1.70
CA PHE A 77 9.93 2.15 2.39
C PHE A 77 11.07 1.59 1.54
N GLY A 78 11.06 1.78 0.22
CA GLY A 78 12.04 1.18 -0.68
C GLY A 78 12.10 -0.34 -0.55
N ASP A 79 13.32 -0.86 -0.47
CA ASP A 79 13.62 -2.30 -0.37
C ASP A 79 13.38 -2.89 1.03
N SER A 80 12.93 -2.07 1.99
CA SER A 80 12.62 -2.54 3.34
C SER A 80 11.27 -3.26 3.44
N VAL A 81 10.41 -3.14 2.42
CA VAL A 81 9.13 -3.86 2.33
C VAL A 81 9.11 -4.81 1.14
N ILE A 82 8.40 -5.91 1.31
CA ILE A 82 8.10 -6.90 0.28
C ILE A 82 6.58 -6.91 0.11
N ILE A 83 6.12 -6.90 -1.15
CA ILE A 83 4.71 -7.09 -1.50
C ILE A 83 4.64 -8.38 -2.30
N THR A 84 3.94 -9.38 -1.79
CA THR A 84 3.87 -10.72 -2.38
C THR A 84 2.56 -11.40 -2.04
N ASP A 85 2.28 -12.51 -2.72
CA ASP A 85 1.15 -13.36 -2.41
C ASP A 85 1.58 -14.42 -1.38
N ILE A 86 0.79 -14.59 -0.31
CA ILE A 86 1.06 -15.56 0.77
C ILE A 86 -0.21 -16.36 1.04
N ASN A 87 -0.12 -17.69 0.99
CA ASN A 87 -1.24 -18.61 1.28
C ASN A 87 -2.54 -18.27 0.52
N GLY A 88 -2.42 -17.90 -0.77
CA GLY A 88 -3.56 -17.51 -1.60
C GLY A 88 -4.12 -16.12 -1.34
N LYS A 89 -3.55 -15.35 -0.40
CA LYS A 89 -3.86 -13.94 -0.21
C LYS A 89 -2.92 -13.10 -1.07
N ALA A 90 -3.49 -12.36 -2.01
CA ALA A 90 -2.72 -11.46 -2.85
C ALA A 90 -2.29 -10.20 -2.08
N ASP A 91 -1.22 -9.57 -2.54
CA ASP A 91 -0.80 -8.23 -2.11
C ASP A 91 -0.58 -8.10 -0.59
N VAL A 92 0.03 -9.11 0.02
CA VAL A 92 0.49 -9.05 1.41
C VAL A 92 1.79 -8.24 1.46
N VAL A 93 1.79 -7.21 2.28
CA VAL A 93 2.91 -6.33 2.58
C VAL A 93 3.56 -6.81 3.87
N THR A 94 4.88 -6.98 3.87
CA THR A 94 5.66 -7.29 5.07
C THR A 94 7.02 -6.62 5.03
N PHE A 95 7.61 -6.35 6.20
CA PHE A 95 8.98 -5.87 6.25
C PHE A 95 9.98 -6.99 5.94
N ARG A 96 11.01 -6.65 5.18
CA ARG A 96 12.08 -7.58 4.78
C ARG A 96 12.79 -8.20 5.98
N ARG A 97 12.97 -7.44 7.07
CA ARG A 97 13.54 -7.94 8.33
C ARG A 97 12.68 -9.06 8.93
N THR A 98 11.36 -8.91 8.87
CA THR A 98 10.38 -9.84 9.43
C THR A 98 10.36 -11.11 8.61
N ALA A 99 10.30 -10.99 7.28
CA ALA A 99 10.45 -12.12 6.38
C ALA A 99 11.77 -12.87 6.60
N ALA A 100 12.88 -12.15 6.76
CA ALA A 100 14.20 -12.74 7.04
C ALA A 100 14.23 -13.46 8.40
N SER A 101 13.63 -12.89 9.45
CA SER A 101 13.53 -13.53 10.77
C SER A 101 12.74 -14.83 10.71
N ILE A 102 11.56 -14.82 10.06
CA ILE A 102 10.72 -16.02 9.88
C ILE A 102 11.51 -17.12 9.16
N LEU A 103 12.22 -16.77 8.08
CA LEU A 103 13.05 -17.73 7.35
C LEU A 103 14.20 -18.25 8.21
N HIS A 104 14.89 -17.36 8.93
CA HIS A 104 15.98 -17.73 9.82
C HIS A 104 15.51 -18.71 10.91
N ASP A 105 14.38 -18.43 11.55
CA ASP A 105 13.81 -19.25 12.61
C ASP A 105 13.39 -20.63 12.07
N PHE A 106 12.78 -20.67 10.88
CA PHE A 106 12.43 -21.92 10.20
C PHE A 106 13.65 -22.82 9.97
N TYR A 107 14.75 -22.27 9.42
CA TYR A 107 15.97 -23.05 9.17
C TYR A 107 16.77 -23.37 10.43
N SER A 108 16.68 -22.53 11.46
CA SER A 108 17.34 -22.77 12.75
C SER A 108 16.67 -23.91 13.51
N GLN A 109 15.34 -23.99 13.47
CA GLN A 109 14.57 -25.09 14.09
C GLN A 109 14.74 -26.41 13.32
N GLY A 110 14.87 -26.37 12.00
CA GLY A 110 15.07 -27.56 11.15
C GLY A 110 16.38 -28.33 11.36
N ASN A 111 17.33 -27.82 12.15
CA ASN A 111 18.58 -28.51 12.47
C ASN A 111 18.55 -29.29 13.79
N VAL A 112 17.52 -29.12 14.63
CA VAL A 112 17.43 -29.84 15.92
C VAL A 112 17.02 -31.30 15.70
N ASP A 113 16.15 -31.58 14.73
CA ASP A 113 15.70 -32.95 14.42
C ASP A 113 16.77 -33.81 13.73
N LYS A 114 17.72 -33.20 13.01
CA LYS A 114 18.85 -33.94 12.41
C LYS A 114 19.94 -34.27 13.43
N LEU A 115 20.10 -33.48 14.49
CA LEU A 115 21.16 -33.69 15.48
C LEU A 115 20.78 -34.79 16.50
N ILE A 116 19.50 -35.05 16.72
CA ILE A 116 19.03 -36.13 17.61
C ILE A 116 19.15 -37.51 16.93
N MET A 117 19.12 -37.58 15.59
CA MET A 117 19.32 -38.83 14.85
C MET A 117 20.80 -39.27 14.72
N LEU A 118 21.76 -38.44 15.10
CA LEU A 118 23.20 -38.72 14.97
C LEU A 118 23.88 -39.16 16.27
N ARG A 119 23.14 -39.39 17.37
CA ARG A 119 23.73 -40.06 18.54
C ARG A 119 23.68 -41.58 18.36
N PRO A 120 24.82 -42.27 18.11
CA PRO A 120 24.85 -43.71 18.17
C PRO A 120 24.49 -44.15 19.60
N LYS A 121 23.52 -45.05 19.73
CA LYS A 121 23.26 -45.72 21.01
C LYS A 121 24.50 -46.56 21.34
N LYS A 122 25.11 -46.26 22.49
CA LYS A 122 26.05 -47.16 23.14
C LYS A 122 25.32 -48.39 23.67
#